data_AF-A0A915YGI4-F1
#
_entry.id   AF-A0A915YGI4-F1
#
_cell.length_a   1.000
_cell.length_b   1.000
_cell.length_c   1.000
_cell.angle_alpha   90.00
_cell.angle_beta   90.00
_cell.angle_gamma   90.00
#
_symmetry.space_group_name_H-M   'P 1'
#
loop_
_entity.id
_entity.type
_entity.pdbx_description
1 polymer ?
#
loop_
_entity_poly.entity_id
_entity_poly.type
_entity_poly.pdbx_seq_one_letter_code
_entity_poly.pdbx_strand_id
1 'polypeptide(L)'
;MATIKKAQIDEKYLWIGGGILAVIVVIFVFGRLSGKEDSKDPSDANPNIQPITVSTDSGNIDWDPSALVKEIHTAYKVNWTSGRCKALKTLMNLQDVQLRAVAEGYLKVYGETLRKVLEGAWVACWNVIGNDPHYIVINRLNTLQIP
;
A
#
# COMPACT_ATOMS: atom_id res chain seq x y z
N MET A 1 -13.94 -21.59 53.76
CA MET A 1 -14.14 -20.28 53.07
C MET A 1 -12.86 -19.96 52.32
N ALA A 2 -12.91 -19.90 50.98
CA ALA A 2 -11.75 -19.69 50.13
C ALA A 2 -11.50 -18.18 49.94
N THR A 3 -10.32 -17.71 50.35
CA THR A 3 -9.92 -16.31 50.23
C THR A 3 -9.40 -16.06 48.82
N ILE A 4 -10.17 -15.33 48.00
CA ILE A 4 -9.78 -14.91 46.65
C ILE A 4 -8.70 -13.83 46.79
N LYS A 5 -7.47 -14.12 46.36
CA LYS A 5 -6.38 -13.13 46.27
C LYS A 5 -6.73 -12.11 45.18
N LYS A 6 -7.06 -10.87 45.56
CA LYS A 6 -7.14 -9.74 44.63
C LYS A 6 -5.75 -9.50 44.05
N ALA A 7 -5.60 -9.65 42.74
CA ALA A 7 -4.40 -9.25 42.02
C ALA A 7 -4.26 -7.72 42.12
N GLN A 8 -3.26 -7.25 42.88
CA GLN A 8 -2.83 -5.85 42.80
C GLN A 8 -2.14 -5.67 41.44
N ILE A 9 -2.86 -5.08 40.49
CA ILE A 9 -2.26 -4.61 39.25
C ILE A 9 -1.44 -3.39 39.62
N ASP A 10 -0.11 -3.54 39.58
CA ASP A 10 0.88 -2.51 39.88
C ASP A 10 0.64 -1.29 38.98
N GLU A 11 0.43 -0.13 39.61
CA GLU A 11 0.05 1.14 38.97
C GLU A 11 1.02 1.57 37.85
N LYS A 12 2.27 1.10 37.94
CA LYS A 12 3.34 1.33 36.95
C LYS A 12 3.05 0.72 35.58
N TYR A 13 2.32 -0.41 35.51
CA TYR A 13 1.98 -1.04 34.24
C TYR A 13 0.81 -0.35 33.52
N LEU A 14 -0.06 0.35 34.26
CA LEU A 14 -1.19 1.08 33.68
C LEU A 14 -0.72 2.31 32.87
N TRP A 15 0.32 3.01 33.37
CA TRP A 15 0.90 4.17 32.70
C TRP A 15 1.72 3.81 31.45
N ILE A 16 2.45 2.69 31.49
CA ILE A 16 3.22 2.19 30.34
C ILE A 16 2.27 1.69 29.25
N GLY A 17 1.20 0.96 29.62
CA GLY A 17 0.18 0.51 28.67
C GLY A 17 -0.63 1.66 28.06
N GLY A 18 -1.01 2.65 28.87
CA GLY A 18 -1.76 3.83 28.42
C GLY A 18 -0.95 4.74 27.49
N GLY A 19 0.33 4.95 27.78
CA GLY A 19 1.22 5.76 26.95
C GLY A 19 1.45 5.15 25.56
N ILE A 20 1.67 3.83 25.47
CA ILE A 20 1.84 3.13 24.20
C ILE A 20 0.54 3.19 23.38
N LEU A 21 -0.62 2.98 24.01
CA LEU A 21 -1.90 3.06 23.31
C LEU A 21 -2.17 4.48 22.77
N ALA A 22 -1.85 5.51 23.56
CA ALA A 22 -1.98 6.90 23.13
C ALA A 22 -1.06 7.23 21.94
N VAL A 23 0.17 6.73 21.94
CA VAL A 23 1.10 6.89 20.80
C VAL A 23 0.55 6.20 19.54
N ILE A 24 -0.01 4.99 19.65
CA ILE A 24 -0.64 4.29 18.53
C ILE A 24 -1.83 5.10 17.98
N VAL A 25 -2.68 5.64 18.87
CA VAL A 25 -3.84 6.46 18.46
C VAL A 25 -3.38 7.77 17.81
N VAL A 26 -2.34 8.43 18.33
CA VAL A 26 -1.77 9.63 17.73
C VAL A 26 -1.17 9.34 16.36
N ILE A 27 -0.42 8.24 16.19
CA ILE A 27 0.09 7.81 14.87
C ILE A 27 -1.07 7.51 13.92
N PHE A 28 -2.12 6.84 14.39
CA PHE A 28 -3.28 6.49 13.56
C PHE A 28 -4.07 7.74 13.13
N VAL A 29 -4.23 8.72 14.02
CA VAL A 29 -4.96 9.97 13.76
C VAL A 29 -4.13 10.95 12.92
N PHE A 30 -2.84 11.15 13.23
CA PHE A 30 -1.95 11.97 12.40
C PHE A 30 -1.66 11.33 11.04
N GLY A 31 -1.60 10.00 10.96
CA GLY A 31 -1.54 9.27 9.70
C GLY A 31 -2.79 9.42 8.84
N ARG A 32 -3.94 9.74 9.47
CA ARG A 32 -5.21 10.02 8.77
C ARG A 32 -5.36 11.50 8.37
N LEU A 33 -4.72 12.42 9.10
CA LEU A 33 -4.80 13.88 8.88
C LEU A 33 -3.73 14.46 7.95
N SER A 34 -2.68 13.70 7.62
CA SER A 34 -1.78 14.07 6.52
C SER A 34 -2.52 13.86 5.20
N GLY A 35 -3.32 14.86 4.85
CA GLY A 35 -4.26 14.87 3.74
C GLY A 35 -3.64 14.35 2.46
N LYS A 36 -4.12 13.20 2.02
CA LYS A 36 -4.06 12.80 0.61
C LYS A 36 -4.73 13.92 -0.17
N GLU A 37 -3.98 14.64 -1.00
CA GLU A 37 -4.61 15.33 -2.11
C GLU A 37 -5.22 14.24 -2.99
N ASP A 38 -6.54 14.09 -2.91
CA ASP A 38 -7.26 13.19 -3.78
C ASP A 38 -7.10 13.69 -5.22
N SER A 39 -6.67 12.79 -6.10
CA SER A 39 -6.62 13.09 -7.52
C SER A 39 -8.03 13.44 -8.00
N LYS A 40 -8.14 14.53 -8.78
CA LYS A 40 -9.40 14.99 -9.38
C LYS A 40 -9.82 14.16 -10.60
N ASP A 41 -9.26 12.96 -10.78
CA ASP A 41 -9.62 12.11 -11.92
C ASP A 41 -11.00 11.48 -11.68
N PRO A 42 -11.97 11.63 -12.61
CA PRO A 42 -13.24 10.92 -12.50
C PRO A 42 -13.06 9.39 -12.46
N SER A 43 -11.99 8.85 -13.07
CA SER A 43 -11.67 7.42 -13.02
C SER A 43 -11.28 6.93 -11.62
N ASP A 44 -10.87 7.84 -10.72
CA ASP A 44 -10.53 7.50 -9.32
C ASP A 44 -11.77 7.30 -8.44
N ALA A 45 -12.96 7.69 -8.89
CA ALA A 45 -14.18 7.55 -8.10
C ALA A 45 -14.58 6.09 -7.91
N ASN A 46 -14.35 5.22 -8.91
CA ASN A 46 -14.61 3.79 -8.83
C ASN A 46 -13.84 3.00 -9.90
N PRO A 47 -12.58 2.59 -9.64
CA PRO A 47 -11.86 1.70 -10.55
C PRO A 47 -12.56 0.33 -10.61
N ASN A 48 -13.30 0.06 -11.69
CA ASN A 48 -14.03 -1.18 -11.88
C ASN A 48 -13.11 -2.33 -12.35
N ILE A 49 -12.30 -2.84 -11.42
CA ILE A 49 -11.38 -3.95 -11.66
C ILE A 49 -11.97 -5.22 -11.05
N GLN A 50 -11.89 -6.33 -11.78
CA GLN A 50 -12.41 -7.59 -11.29
C GLN A 50 -11.51 -8.12 -10.17
N PRO A 51 -12.10 -8.58 -9.04
CA PRO A 51 -11.34 -9.29 -8.01
C PRO A 51 -10.69 -10.54 -8.60
N ILE A 52 -9.52 -10.89 -8.06
CA ILE A 52 -8.82 -12.14 -8.39
C ILE A 52 -8.76 -13.03 -7.17
N THR A 53 -8.76 -14.34 -7.40
CA THR A 53 -8.51 -15.30 -6.32
C THR A 53 -7.00 -15.51 -6.16
N VAL A 54 -6.49 -15.32 -4.96
CA VAL A 54 -5.08 -15.50 -4.60
C VAL A 54 -4.97 -16.69 -3.64
N SER A 55 -4.13 -17.65 -3.97
CA SER A 55 -3.84 -18.78 -3.08
C SER A 55 -2.80 -18.39 -2.03
N THR A 56 -3.13 -18.60 -0.76
CA THR A 56 -2.27 -18.40 0.41
C THR A 56 -2.13 -19.71 1.18
N ASP A 57 -1.17 -19.77 2.12
CA ASP A 57 -0.97 -20.94 3.00
C ASP A 57 -2.21 -21.33 3.82
N SER A 58 -3.13 -20.37 3.99
CA SER A 58 -4.39 -20.46 4.72
C SER A 58 -5.63 -20.72 3.84
N GLY A 59 -5.46 -20.84 2.51
CA GLY A 59 -6.55 -21.10 1.56
C GLY A 59 -6.60 -20.10 0.41
N ASN A 60 -7.72 -20.07 -0.32
CA ASN A 60 -7.93 -19.11 -1.41
C ASN A 60 -8.67 -17.88 -0.88
N ILE A 61 -8.15 -16.68 -1.14
CA ILE A 61 -8.79 -15.41 -0.79
C ILE A 61 -9.17 -14.64 -2.06
N ASP A 62 -10.35 -14.04 -2.06
CA ASP A 62 -10.71 -13.07 -3.10
C ASP A 62 -10.07 -11.73 -2.76
N TRP A 63 -9.25 -11.23 -3.69
CA TRP A 63 -8.44 -10.04 -3.52
C TRP A 63 -8.80 -9.01 -4.58
N ASP A 64 -9.10 -7.79 -4.12
CA ASP A 64 -9.50 -6.69 -4.98
C ASP A 64 -8.34 -5.69 -5.18
N PRO A 65 -7.81 -5.55 -6.41
CA PRO A 65 -6.76 -4.58 -6.73
C PRO A 65 -7.24 -3.12 -6.78
N SER A 66 -8.55 -2.86 -6.78
CA SER A 66 -9.15 -1.56 -7.10
C SER A 66 -8.62 -0.42 -6.23
N ALA A 67 -8.57 -0.63 -4.91
CA ALA A 67 -8.04 0.36 -3.98
C ALA A 67 -6.55 0.67 -4.20
N LEU A 68 -5.76 -0.36 -4.54
CA LEU A 68 -4.33 -0.22 -4.77
C LEU A 68 -4.05 0.50 -6.10
N VAL A 69 -4.79 0.18 -7.16
CA VAL A 69 -4.65 0.85 -8.46
C VAL A 69 -4.93 2.35 -8.34
N LYS A 70 -5.97 2.74 -7.60
CA LYS A 70 -6.25 4.15 -7.28
C LYS A 70 -5.13 4.80 -6.47
N GLU A 71 -4.61 4.10 -5.45
CA GLU A 71 -3.50 4.61 -4.62
C GLU A 71 -2.25 4.87 -5.46
N ILE A 72 -1.90 3.95 -6.38
CA ILE A 72 -0.79 4.11 -7.32
C ILE A 72 -1.05 5.31 -8.23
N HIS A 73 -2.22 5.42 -8.87
CA HIS A 73 -2.51 6.53 -9.77
C HIS A 73 -2.40 7.88 -9.06
N THR A 74 -3.02 7.99 -7.88
CA THR A 74 -2.94 9.21 -7.05
C THR A 74 -1.50 9.53 -6.68
N ALA A 75 -0.73 8.54 -6.21
CA ALA A 75 0.66 8.74 -5.81
C ALA A 75 1.55 9.22 -6.97
N TYR A 76 1.30 8.78 -8.20
CA TYR A 76 2.11 9.14 -9.36
C TYR A 76 1.66 10.44 -10.03
N LYS A 77 0.36 10.78 -9.94
CA LYS A 77 -0.18 12.06 -10.43
C LYS A 77 0.30 13.25 -9.60
N VAL A 78 0.41 13.09 -8.29
CA VAL A 78 0.92 14.12 -7.39
C VAL A 78 2.45 14.00 -7.30
N ASN A 79 3.20 15.10 -7.40
CA ASN A 79 4.67 15.10 -7.31
C ASN A 79 5.17 14.93 -5.86
N TRP A 80 4.65 13.94 -5.14
CA TRP A 80 5.01 13.65 -3.75
C TRP A 80 5.77 12.32 -3.64
N THR A 81 7.03 12.42 -3.25
CA THR A 81 7.95 11.29 -3.14
C THR A 81 7.51 10.28 -2.08
N SER A 82 6.93 10.71 -0.96
CA SER A 82 6.46 9.80 0.11
C SER A 82 5.35 8.85 -0.36
N GLY A 83 4.38 9.35 -1.14
CA GLY A 83 3.29 8.57 -1.70
C GLY A 83 3.78 7.53 -2.72
N ARG A 84 4.65 7.94 -3.63
CA ARG A 84 5.25 7.03 -4.63
C ARG A 84 6.10 5.94 -3.96
N CYS A 85 6.86 6.26 -2.92
CA CYS A 85 7.62 5.25 -2.19
C CYS A 85 6.71 4.19 -1.55
N LYS A 86 5.61 4.63 -0.93
CA LYS A 86 4.64 3.70 -0.34
C LYS A 86 4.04 2.79 -1.41
N ALA A 87 3.61 3.36 -2.54
CA ALA A 87 3.09 2.60 -3.68
C ALA A 87 4.10 1.56 -4.20
N LEU A 88 5.37 1.96 -4.37
CA LEU A 88 6.43 1.06 -4.82
C LEU A 88 6.72 -0.07 -3.82
N LYS A 89 6.80 0.24 -2.53
CA LYS A 89 6.98 -0.80 -1.50
C LYS A 89 5.85 -1.82 -1.53
N THR A 90 4.60 -1.37 -1.73
CA THR A 90 3.47 -2.27 -1.88
C THR A 90 3.62 -3.13 -3.14
N LEU A 91 3.91 -2.53 -4.30
CA LEU A 91 4.12 -3.26 -5.57
C LEU A 91 5.23 -4.31 -5.48
N MET A 92 6.33 -4.01 -4.79
CA MET A 92 7.43 -4.95 -4.58
C MET A 92 7.01 -6.17 -3.75
N ASN A 93 6.08 -6.00 -2.81
CA ASN A 93 5.62 -7.08 -1.92
C ASN A 93 4.45 -7.88 -2.50
N LEU A 94 3.90 -7.47 -3.66
CA LEU A 94 2.83 -8.23 -4.32
C LEU A 94 3.36 -9.56 -4.89
N GLN A 95 2.52 -10.58 -4.83
CA GLN A 95 2.70 -11.79 -5.62
C GLN A 95 2.55 -11.50 -7.12
N ASP A 96 3.10 -12.35 -7.97
CA ASP A 96 3.09 -12.14 -9.43
C ASP A 96 1.66 -12.05 -10.01
N VAL A 97 0.73 -12.86 -9.48
CA VAL A 97 -0.69 -12.81 -9.87
C VAL A 97 -1.36 -11.49 -9.46
N GLN A 98 -1.01 -10.95 -8.29
CA GLN A 98 -1.52 -9.65 -7.82
C GLN A 98 -0.92 -8.51 -8.62
N LEU A 99 0.38 -8.57 -8.93
CA LEU A 99 1.07 -7.57 -9.73
C LEU A 99 0.49 -7.49 -11.15
N ARG A 100 0.17 -8.65 -11.76
CA ARG A 100 -0.52 -8.72 -13.04
C ARG A 100 -1.90 -8.08 -12.98
N ALA A 101 -2.73 -8.44 -11.99
CA ALA A 101 -4.06 -7.86 -11.83
C ALA A 101 -4.03 -6.34 -11.61
N VAL A 102 -3.05 -5.84 -10.87
CA VAL A 102 -2.85 -4.39 -10.69
C VAL A 102 -2.47 -3.71 -12.00
N ALA A 103 -1.52 -4.25 -12.76
CA ALA A 103 -1.09 -3.65 -14.01
C ALA A 103 -2.21 -3.66 -15.08
N GLU A 104 -2.90 -4.80 -15.24
CA GLU A 104 -4.03 -4.93 -16.15
C GLU A 104 -5.20 -4.02 -15.72
N GLY A 105 -5.48 -3.96 -14.42
CA GLY A 105 -6.48 -3.06 -13.85
C GLY A 105 -6.12 -1.59 -14.07
N TYR A 106 -4.86 -1.23 -13.91
CA TYR A 106 -4.36 0.13 -14.15
C TYR A 106 -4.55 0.54 -15.61
N LEU A 107 -4.17 -0.32 -16.55
CA LEU A 107 -4.37 -0.09 -17.99
C LEU A 107 -5.85 0.05 -18.35
N LYS A 108 -6.70 -0.81 -17.78
CA LYS A 108 -8.16 -0.78 -18.04
C LYS A 108 -8.82 0.50 -17.53
N VAL A 109 -8.40 1.02 -16.37
CA VAL A 109 -9.02 2.19 -15.73
C VAL A 109 -8.49 3.50 -16.29
N TYR A 110 -7.18 3.61 -16.52
CA TYR A 110 -6.53 4.88 -16.88
C TYR A 110 -6.00 4.94 -18.32
N GLY A 111 -6.05 3.84 -19.07
CA GLY A 111 -5.62 3.80 -20.47
C GLY A 111 -4.10 3.90 -20.68
N GLU A 112 -3.31 3.86 -19.60
CA GLU A 112 -1.85 3.86 -19.64
C GLU A 112 -1.28 2.61 -18.97
N THR A 113 -0.13 2.13 -19.41
CA THR A 113 0.51 0.98 -18.75
C THR A 113 1.14 1.41 -17.43
N LEU A 114 1.06 0.55 -16.43
CA LEU A 114 1.73 0.78 -15.15
C LEU A 114 3.24 1.04 -15.37
N ARG A 115 3.85 0.30 -16.30
CA ARG A 115 5.25 0.49 -16.70
C ARG A 115 5.56 1.93 -17.12
N LYS A 116 4.78 2.50 -18.04
CA LYS A 116 4.99 3.86 -18.55
C LYS A 116 4.93 4.89 -17.41
N VAL A 117 4.01 4.70 -16.47
CA VAL A 117 3.85 5.59 -15.31
C VAL A 117 5.04 5.49 -14.35
N LEU A 118 5.55 4.27 -14.11
CA LEU A 118 6.73 4.05 -13.28
C LEU A 118 8.00 4.63 -13.93
N GLU A 119 8.19 4.45 -15.24
CA GLU A 119 9.33 4.98 -16.00
C GLU A 119 9.32 6.52 -16.10
N GLY A 120 8.14 7.13 -16.14
CA GLY A 120 7.99 8.58 -16.20
C GLY A 120 8.31 9.31 -14.88
N ALA A 121 8.45 8.59 -13.77
CA ALA A 121 8.72 9.18 -12.46
C ALA A 121 10.22 9.26 -12.18
N TRP A 122 10.79 10.46 -12.20
CA TRP A 122 12.21 10.68 -11.94
C TRP A 122 12.65 10.44 -10.48
N VAL A 123 11.69 10.51 -9.54
CA VAL A 123 11.93 10.29 -8.10
C VAL A 123 10.69 9.68 -7.45
N ALA A 124 10.86 8.60 -6.70
CA ALA A 124 9.81 8.02 -5.85
C ALA A 124 10.26 7.52 -4.50
N CYS A 125 11.49 7.04 -4.35
CA CYS A 125 12.02 6.69 -3.01
C CYS A 125 13.54 6.96 -2.95
N TRP A 126 14.22 6.46 -1.92
CA TRP A 126 15.66 6.65 -1.70
C TRP A 126 16.43 6.43 -3.01
N ASN A 127 17.01 7.51 -3.53
CA ASN A 127 17.82 7.47 -4.74
C ASN A 127 19.23 7.02 -4.35
N VAL A 128 19.36 5.76 -3.93
CA VAL A 128 20.68 5.16 -3.73
C VAL A 128 21.08 4.55 -5.06
N ILE A 129 22.20 5.01 -5.61
CA ILE A 129 22.73 4.57 -6.91
C ILE A 129 22.76 3.04 -6.95
N GLY A 130 21.97 2.43 -7.84
CA GLY A 130 21.89 0.98 -8.05
C GLY A 130 20.73 0.24 -7.36
N ASN A 131 19.85 0.93 -6.61
CA ASN A 131 18.75 0.27 -5.90
C ASN A 131 17.41 1.03 -5.98
N ASP A 132 17.10 1.60 -7.15
CA ASP A 132 15.82 2.27 -7.37
C ASP A 132 14.68 1.23 -7.38
N PRO A 133 13.71 1.31 -6.46
CA PRO A 133 12.57 0.42 -6.43
C PRO A 133 11.71 0.45 -7.71
N HIS A 134 11.73 1.53 -8.51
CA HIS A 134 11.07 1.50 -9.82
C HIS A 134 11.68 0.42 -10.72
N TYR A 135 13.01 0.35 -10.80
CA TYR A 135 13.70 -0.59 -11.67
C TYR A 135 13.37 -2.04 -11.27
N ILE A 136 13.28 -2.31 -9.97
CA ILE A 136 12.91 -3.64 -9.45
C ILE A 136 11.50 -4.02 -9.92
N VAL A 137 10.52 -3.13 -9.77
CA VAL A 137 9.14 -3.39 -10.19
C VAL A 137 9.04 -3.51 -11.71
N ILE A 138 9.67 -2.62 -12.47
CA ILE A 138 9.70 -2.65 -13.94
C ILE A 138 10.34 -3.95 -14.45
N ASN A 139 11.45 -4.38 -13.84
CA ASN A 139 12.10 -5.63 -14.23
C ASN A 139 11.20 -6.86 -13.93
N ARG A 140 10.46 -6.86 -12.82
CA ARG A 140 9.43 -7.89 -12.56
C ARG A 140 8.32 -7.86 -13.61
N LEU A 141 7.81 -6.68 -13.99
CA LEU A 141 6.81 -6.55 -15.06
C LEU A 141 7.33 -7.11 -16.39
N ASN A 142 8.59 -6.82 -16.74
CA ASN A 142 9.24 -7.34 -17.94
C ASN A 142 9.39 -8.87 -17.90
N THR A 143 9.86 -9.40 -16.77
CA THR A 143 10.06 -10.84 -16.57
C THR A 143 8.75 -11.61 -16.71
N LEU A 144 7.66 -11.05 -16.20
CA LEU A 144 6.31 -11.63 -16.25
C LEU A 144 5.57 -11.32 -17.56
N GLN A 145 6.18 -10.55 -18.47
CA GLN A 145 5.59 -10.10 -19.74
C GLN A 145 4.25 -9.37 -19.55
N ILE A 146 4.15 -8.57 -18.50
CA ILE A 146 2.98 -7.76 -18.19
C ILE A 146 3.12 -6.41 -18.92
N PRO A 147 2.10 -5.96 -19.67
CA PRO A 147 2.14 -4.69 -20.41
C PRO A 147 2.34 -3.47 -19.51
#